data_AF-A0A5A9N6N6-F1
#
_entry.id   AF-A0A5A9N6N6-F1
#
_cell.length_a   1.000
_cell.length_b   1.000
_cell.length_c   1.000
_cell.angle_alpha   90.00
_cell.angle_beta   90.00
_cell.angle_gamma   90.00
#
_symmetry.space_group_name_H-M   'P 1'
#
loop_
_entity.id
_entity.type
_entity.pdbx_description
1 polymer ?
#
loop_
_entity_poly.entity_id
_entity_poly.type
_entity_poly.pdbx_seq_one_letter_code
_entity_poly.pdbx_strand_id
1 'polypeptide(L)'
;MDSLEKQLICPICLEMFTKPVVILPCQHNLCRKCANDIYQASNPYLPTRGGSVSSGGRFRCPSCRHEVILDRHGVYGLQRNLLVENIIDMYKQDYISSRPSPESKVDQPTCEVHEGEKINIYCLTCSVPTCSMCKVFGCHKDCEVAPINGVYQTKKTELTDGIAMMVGNNDRIQGIISQLEETCRTIEENGRRQKSQVCEKFDHLYAILEDRKREIHLKVASEQEEKLNYIRGLSKKYGEHLESTTKITETGIQTFDEPEMAVFLKRIDFLFLRIAEASNTSHLEQVEHGYESMDHYSVSFKREARALRNIDFARGKTHLKYSLP
;
A
#
# COMPACT_ATOMS: atom_id res chain seq x y z
N MET A 1 0.16 42.21 -6.75
CA MET A 1 0.48 41.26 -7.85
C MET A 1 0.74 39.84 -7.33
N ASP A 2 1.07 39.68 -6.05
CA ASP A 2 1.46 38.42 -5.39
C ASP A 2 0.38 37.32 -5.35
N SER A 3 -0.90 37.67 -5.54
CA SER A 3 -1.99 36.69 -5.57
C SER A 3 -2.08 35.93 -6.89
N LEU A 4 -1.64 36.52 -8.01
CA LEU A 4 -1.70 35.89 -9.33
C LEU A 4 -0.50 34.96 -9.55
N GLU A 5 0.68 35.36 -9.05
CA GLU A 5 1.90 34.55 -9.11
C GLU A 5 1.71 33.17 -8.47
N LYS A 6 1.06 33.11 -7.30
CA LYS A 6 0.73 31.85 -6.61
C LYS A 6 -0.17 30.92 -7.43
N GLN A 7 -0.98 31.45 -8.34
CA GLN A 7 -1.86 30.67 -9.20
C GLN A 7 -1.13 30.09 -10.44
N LEU A 8 0.09 30.55 -10.71
CA LEU A 8 0.92 30.08 -11.83
C LEU A 8 2.04 29.13 -11.41
N ILE A 9 2.05 28.70 -10.13
CA ILE A 9 3.05 27.80 -9.57
C ILE A 9 2.58 26.36 -9.68
N CYS A 10 3.48 25.49 -10.14
CA CYS A 10 3.26 24.05 -10.17
C CYS A 10 3.34 23.48 -8.75
N PRO A 11 2.34 22.68 -8.29
CA PRO A 11 2.33 22.11 -6.95
C PRO A 11 3.40 21.02 -6.71
N ILE A 12 4.26 20.75 -7.70
CA ILE A 12 5.26 19.67 -7.66
C ILE A 12 6.67 20.22 -7.69
N CYS A 13 7.03 21.04 -8.68
CA CYS A 13 8.34 21.68 -8.71
C CYS A 13 8.38 22.98 -7.90
N LEU A 14 7.23 23.50 -7.45
CA LEU A 14 7.09 24.76 -6.70
C LEU A 14 7.65 26.00 -7.42
N GLU A 15 7.89 25.87 -8.72
CA GLU A 15 8.25 26.95 -9.63
C GLU A 15 7.05 27.30 -10.53
N MET A 16 7.13 28.43 -11.25
CA MET A 16 6.17 28.74 -12.30
C MET A 16 6.07 27.60 -13.31
N PHE A 17 4.86 27.30 -13.78
CA PHE A 17 4.66 26.17 -14.68
C PHE A 17 5.59 26.22 -15.91
N THR A 18 6.30 25.13 -16.14
CA THR A 18 7.13 24.94 -17.32
C THR A 18 6.30 24.39 -18.47
N LYS A 19 6.38 25.03 -19.63
CA LYS A 19 5.69 24.56 -20.84
C LYS A 19 6.29 23.22 -21.30
N PRO A 20 5.47 22.27 -21.77
CA PRO A 20 4.01 22.34 -21.90
C PRO A 20 3.28 22.09 -20.57
N VAL A 21 2.21 22.85 -20.33
CA VAL A 21 1.34 22.70 -19.14
C VAL A 21 0.21 21.74 -19.49
N VAL A 22 0.08 20.64 -18.76
CA VAL A 22 -0.95 19.62 -19.00
C VAL A 22 -2.12 19.79 -18.04
N ILE A 23 -3.33 19.56 -18.54
CA ILE A 23 -4.56 19.56 -17.75
C ILE A 23 -5.00 18.13 -17.46
N LEU A 24 -5.25 17.85 -16.18
CA LEU A 24 -5.75 16.56 -15.72
C LEU A 24 -7.29 16.50 -15.88
N PRO A 25 -7.91 15.30 -15.91
CA PRO A 25 -9.37 15.16 -15.94
C PRO A 25 -10.11 15.88 -14.79
N CYS A 26 -9.43 16.06 -13.65
CA CYS A 26 -9.90 16.84 -12.51
C CYS A 26 -9.66 18.35 -12.64
N GLN A 27 -9.31 18.85 -13.83
CA GLN A 27 -9.09 20.26 -14.17
C GLN A 27 -7.90 20.95 -13.48
N HIS A 28 -7.05 20.20 -12.76
CA HIS A 28 -5.79 20.72 -12.22
C HIS A 28 -4.68 20.70 -13.26
N ASN A 29 -3.75 21.66 -13.15
CA ASN A 29 -2.65 21.85 -14.08
C ASN A 29 -1.33 21.36 -13.47
N LEU A 30 -0.47 20.76 -14.29
CA LEU A 30 0.89 20.35 -13.94
C LEU A 30 1.85 20.68 -15.09
N CYS A 31 3.14 20.85 -14.78
CA CYS A 31 4.18 20.76 -15.81
C CYS A 31 4.15 19.34 -16.39
N ARG A 32 4.28 19.18 -17.71
CA ARG A 32 4.35 17.84 -18.33
C ARG A 32 5.43 16.95 -17.70
N LYS A 33 6.59 17.53 -17.38
CA LYS A 33 7.67 16.82 -16.69
C LYS A 33 7.20 16.29 -15.33
N CYS A 34 6.63 17.16 -14.49
CA CYS A 34 6.10 16.76 -13.18
C CYS A 34 5.02 15.68 -13.28
N ALA A 35 4.10 15.78 -14.24
CA ALA A 35 3.09 14.75 -14.47
C ALA A 35 3.73 13.40 -14.87
N ASN A 36 4.78 13.43 -15.70
CA ASN A 36 5.53 12.25 -16.10
C ASN A 36 6.29 11.61 -14.92
N ASP A 37 6.93 12.42 -14.09
CA ASP A 37 7.68 11.93 -12.93
C ASP A 37 6.75 11.24 -11.92
N ILE A 38 5.56 11.81 -11.67
CA ILE A 38 4.54 11.19 -10.80
C ILE A 38 4.01 9.90 -11.42
N TYR A 39 3.76 9.90 -12.73
CA TYR A 39 3.29 8.73 -13.44
C TYR A 39 4.30 7.57 -13.36
N GLN A 40 5.59 7.85 -13.56
CA GLN A 40 6.66 6.86 -13.46
C GLN A 40 6.83 6.34 -12.03
N ALA A 41 6.80 7.23 -11.03
CA ALA A 41 6.88 6.84 -9.62
C ALA A 41 5.70 5.97 -9.18
N SER A 42 4.51 6.23 -9.73
CA SER A 42 3.29 5.46 -9.42
C SER A 42 3.23 4.11 -10.16
N ASN A 43 4.07 3.90 -11.18
CA ASN A 43 4.03 2.72 -12.05
C ASN A 43 5.44 2.14 -12.31
N PRO A 44 6.18 1.71 -11.27
CA PRO A 44 7.60 1.33 -11.37
C PRO A 44 7.88 0.06 -12.19
N TYR A 45 6.87 -0.74 -12.50
CA TYR A 45 7.01 -2.01 -13.25
C TYR A 45 6.62 -1.93 -14.73
N LEU A 46 6.20 -0.76 -15.22
CA LEU A 46 5.80 -0.57 -16.63
C LEU A 46 7.04 -0.15 -17.46
N PRO A 47 7.46 -0.96 -18.46
CA PRO A 47 8.67 -0.67 -19.24
C PRO A 47 8.51 0.57 -20.12
N THR A 48 9.54 1.42 -20.16
CA THR A 48 9.58 2.71 -20.87
C THR A 48 9.64 2.57 -22.40
N ARG A 49 9.68 1.35 -22.96
CA ARG A 49 9.79 1.10 -24.40
C ARG A 49 8.98 -0.13 -24.84
N GLY A 50 7.96 0.13 -25.67
CA GLY A 50 7.45 -0.75 -26.72
C GLY A 50 7.03 -2.17 -26.30
N GLY A 51 5.77 -2.33 -25.89
CA GLY A 51 5.12 -3.63 -25.77
C GLY A 51 3.60 -3.48 -25.65
N SER A 52 2.86 -4.01 -26.63
CA SER A 52 1.40 -4.22 -26.60
C SER A 52 1.05 -5.12 -25.39
N VAL A 53 0.02 -4.95 -24.55
CA VAL A 53 -1.38 -4.52 -24.74
C VAL A 53 -1.98 -4.08 -23.38
N SER A 54 -2.80 -3.01 -23.42
CA SER A 54 -4.07 -2.86 -22.66
C SER A 54 -4.12 -2.41 -21.19
N SER A 55 -3.08 -1.84 -20.58
CA SER A 55 -3.27 -1.16 -19.28
C SER A 55 -2.56 0.19 -19.26
N GLY A 56 -3.31 1.24 -19.58
CA GLY A 56 -2.85 2.60 -19.35
C GLY A 56 -2.65 2.83 -17.85
N GLY A 57 -1.49 3.36 -17.48
CA GLY A 57 -1.15 3.52 -16.07
C GLY A 57 -2.03 4.57 -15.39
N ARG A 58 -2.01 4.54 -14.06
CA ARG A 58 -2.79 5.47 -13.22
C ARG A 58 -1.89 6.21 -12.25
N PHE A 59 -2.29 7.42 -11.89
CA PHE A 59 -1.67 8.16 -10.78
C PHE A 59 -2.72 9.06 -10.12
N ARG A 60 -2.44 9.54 -8.91
CA ARG A 60 -3.35 10.46 -8.21
C ARG A 60 -2.92 11.90 -8.41
N CYS A 61 -3.87 12.78 -8.69
CA CYS A 61 -3.63 14.22 -8.76
C CYS A 61 -3.06 14.72 -7.41
N PRO A 62 -1.92 15.42 -7.41
CA PRO A 62 -1.33 15.96 -6.18
C PRO A 62 -2.23 17.00 -5.48
N SER A 63 -3.02 17.75 -6.25
CA SER A 63 -3.85 18.84 -5.75
C SER A 63 -5.15 18.36 -5.09
N CYS A 64 -5.84 17.39 -5.69
CA CYS A 64 -7.16 16.94 -5.22
C CYS A 64 -7.29 15.44 -4.98
N ARG A 65 -6.21 14.67 -5.15
CA ARG A 65 -6.14 13.20 -4.99
C ARG A 65 -7.07 12.39 -5.90
N HIS A 66 -7.71 13.03 -6.88
CA HIS A 66 -8.50 12.37 -7.91
C HIS A 66 -7.63 11.38 -8.69
N GLU A 67 -8.16 10.18 -8.93
CA GLU A 67 -7.46 9.16 -9.71
C GLU A 67 -7.50 9.50 -11.19
N VAL A 68 -6.32 9.66 -11.79
CA VAL A 68 -6.15 9.94 -13.21
C VAL A 68 -5.76 8.63 -13.89
N ILE A 69 -6.62 8.17 -14.78
CA ILE A 69 -6.40 6.98 -15.62
C ILE A 69 -5.95 7.49 -17.00
N LEU A 70 -4.79 7.02 -17.45
CA LEU A 70 -4.25 7.40 -18.75
C LEU A 70 -4.51 6.31 -19.78
N ASP A 71 -4.45 6.67 -21.06
CA ASP A 71 -4.56 5.72 -22.16
C ASP A 71 -3.17 5.19 -22.56
N ARG A 72 -3.08 4.55 -23.74
CA ARG A 72 -1.82 4.05 -24.31
C ARG A 72 -0.76 5.14 -24.54
N HIS A 73 -1.15 6.42 -24.62
CA HIS A 73 -0.24 7.54 -24.83
C HIS A 73 0.28 8.14 -23.51
N GLY A 74 -0.20 7.65 -22.36
CA GLY A 74 0.27 8.06 -21.05
C GLY A 74 0.14 9.56 -20.83
N VAL A 75 1.15 10.17 -20.20
CA VAL A 75 1.17 11.61 -19.87
C VAL A 75 1.21 12.49 -21.13
N TYR A 76 1.71 11.98 -22.25
CA TYR A 76 1.76 12.72 -23.52
C TYR A 76 0.39 12.85 -24.19
N GLY A 77 -0.58 12.00 -23.81
CA GLY A 77 -1.97 12.09 -24.26
C GLY A 77 -2.79 13.16 -23.53
N LEU A 78 -2.28 13.72 -22.42
CA LEU A 78 -2.97 14.77 -21.69
C LEU A 78 -2.99 16.08 -22.50
N GLN A 79 -4.16 16.73 -22.48
CA GLN A 79 -4.37 17.98 -23.18
C GLN A 79 -3.48 19.09 -22.59
N ARG A 80 -3.05 20.02 -23.45
CA ARG A 80 -2.31 21.21 -23.00
C ARG A 80 -3.27 22.31 -22.61
N ASN A 81 -2.94 23.03 -21.55
CA ASN A 81 -3.67 24.24 -21.15
C ASN A 81 -2.99 25.49 -21.73
N LEU A 82 -3.28 25.79 -23.00
CA LEU A 82 -2.69 26.93 -23.70
C LEU A 82 -3.03 28.28 -23.05
N LEU A 83 -4.16 28.39 -22.36
CA LEU A 83 -4.54 29.61 -21.64
C LEU A 83 -3.55 29.91 -20.51
N VAL A 84 -3.23 28.90 -19.69
CA VAL A 84 -2.23 29.03 -18.62
C VAL A 84 -0.84 29.31 -19.22
N GLU A 85 -0.50 28.65 -20.33
CA GLU A 85 0.75 28.92 -21.03
C GLU A 85 0.86 30.38 -21.53
N ASN A 86 -0.23 30.97 -22.03
CA ASN A 86 -0.25 32.36 -22.51
C ASN A 86 -0.20 33.37 -21.35
N ILE A 87 -0.88 33.08 -20.22
CA ILE A 87 -0.82 33.93 -19.02
C ILE A 87 0.60 33.99 -18.46
N ILE A 88 1.33 32.86 -18.49
CA ILE A 88 2.74 32.81 -18.06
C ILE A 88 3.64 33.67 -18.97
N ASP A 89 3.38 33.68 -20.28
CA ASP A 89 4.15 34.52 -21.20
C ASP A 89 3.92 36.00 -20.94
N MET A 90 2.64 36.41 -20.78
CA MET A 90 2.29 37.78 -20.42
C MET A 90 2.96 38.21 -19.10
N TYR A 91 2.90 37.36 -18.08
CA TYR A 91 3.51 37.64 -16.79
C TYR A 91 5.03 37.80 -16.88
N LYS A 92 5.71 36.94 -17.65
CA LYS A 92 7.16 37.04 -17.89
C LYS A 92 7.52 38.29 -18.69
N GLN A 93 6.69 38.71 -19.63
CA GLN A 93 6.91 39.87 -20.49
C GLN A 93 6.70 41.19 -19.74
N ASP A 94 5.71 41.26 -18.84
CA ASP A 94 5.50 42.38 -17.93
C ASP A 94 6.65 42.50 -16.92
N TYR A 95 7.19 41.37 -16.44
CA TYR A 95 8.37 41.36 -15.56
C TYR A 95 9.64 41.89 -16.25
N ILE A 96 9.84 41.57 -17.53
CA ILE A 96 10.99 42.02 -18.32
C ILE A 96 10.86 43.49 -18.76
N SER A 97 9.64 43.95 -19.07
CA SER A 97 9.37 45.35 -19.44
C SER A 97 9.45 46.33 -18.26
N SER A 98 9.48 45.81 -17.03
CA SER A 98 9.59 46.58 -15.78
C SER A 98 11.02 46.82 -15.30
N ARG A 99 12.05 46.36 -16.04
CA ARG A 99 13.46 46.69 -15.73
C ARG A 99 13.85 48.04 -16.34
N PRO A 100 14.28 49.05 -15.56
CA PRO A 100 15.01 50.17 -16.12
C PRO A 100 16.38 49.70 -16.64
N SER A 101 16.86 50.36 -17.69
CA SER A 101 18.20 50.19 -18.27
C SER A 101 19.34 50.47 -17.26
N PRO A 102 20.56 49.93 -17.47
CA PRO A 102 21.63 49.92 -16.47
C PRO A 102 22.47 51.22 -16.44
N GLU A 103 21.85 52.41 -16.34
CA GLU A 103 22.59 53.69 -16.29
C GLU A 103 22.06 54.73 -15.29
N SER A 104 21.33 54.36 -14.23
CA SER A 104 21.07 55.30 -13.13
C SER A 104 22.27 55.36 -12.16
N LYS A 105 22.91 56.54 -12.08
CA LYS A 105 23.89 56.86 -11.03
C LYS A 105 23.22 56.62 -9.67
N VAL A 106 23.82 55.76 -8.85
CA VAL A 106 23.42 55.58 -7.45
C VAL A 106 23.60 56.91 -6.73
N ASP A 107 22.50 57.52 -6.27
CA ASP A 107 22.55 58.72 -5.43
C ASP A 107 23.42 58.42 -4.20
N GLN A 108 24.55 59.12 -4.09
CA GLN A 108 25.39 59.04 -2.89
C GLN A 108 24.66 59.74 -1.75
N PRO A 109 24.45 59.07 -0.60
CA PRO A 109 23.75 59.69 0.53
C PRO A 109 24.55 60.89 1.04
N THR A 110 23.86 62.02 1.22
CA THR A 110 24.39 63.26 1.76
C THR A 110 24.08 63.39 3.25
N CYS A 111 24.82 64.24 3.94
CA CYS A 111 24.60 64.49 5.37
C CYS A 111 23.29 65.23 5.60
N GLU A 112 22.45 64.70 6.50
CA GLU A 112 21.17 65.33 6.89
C GLU A 112 21.35 66.69 7.60
N VAL A 113 22.51 66.93 8.21
CA VAL A 113 22.82 68.15 8.96
C VAL A 113 23.57 69.18 8.11
N HIS A 114 24.35 68.72 7.13
CA HIS A 114 25.19 69.57 6.30
C HIS A 114 24.80 69.37 4.83
N GLU A 115 23.96 70.27 4.34
CA GLU A 115 23.42 70.21 2.98
C GLU A 115 24.55 70.24 1.93
N GLY A 116 24.51 69.29 0.99
CA GLY A 116 25.52 69.15 -0.06
C GLY A 116 26.79 68.38 0.34
N GLU A 117 27.02 68.13 1.63
CA GLU A 117 28.18 67.36 2.09
C GLU A 117 27.97 65.86 1.92
N LYS A 118 28.96 65.18 1.34
CA LYS A 118 28.92 63.74 1.10
C LYS A 118 29.28 62.96 2.36
N ILE A 119 28.60 61.84 2.57
CA ILE A 119 28.99 60.87 3.59
C ILE A 119 30.20 60.07 3.08
N ASN A 120 31.38 60.33 3.66
CA ASN A 120 32.66 59.76 3.23
C ASN A 120 33.53 59.24 4.40
N ILE A 121 33.06 59.40 5.64
CA ILE A 121 33.76 59.01 6.86
C ILE A 121 32.84 58.11 7.69
N TYR A 122 33.41 57.19 8.46
CA TYR A 122 32.67 56.40 9.43
C TYR A 122 33.15 56.73 10.84
N CYS A 123 32.23 57.07 11.74
CA CYS A 123 32.52 57.32 13.14
C CYS A 123 32.57 55.99 13.89
N LEU A 124 33.75 55.60 14.34
CA LEU A 124 33.96 54.34 15.07
C LEU A 124 33.34 54.39 16.47
N THR A 125 33.44 55.54 17.15
CA THR A 125 32.88 55.73 18.50
C THR A 125 31.36 55.63 18.51
N CYS A 126 30.68 56.18 17.50
CA CYS A 126 29.23 56.19 17.42
C CYS A 126 28.66 55.07 16.52
N SER A 127 29.53 54.33 15.80
CA SER A 127 29.15 53.29 14.84
C SER A 127 28.16 53.76 13.76
N VAL A 128 28.36 54.98 13.25
CA VAL A 128 27.50 55.59 12.21
C VAL A 128 28.32 56.23 11.09
N PRO A 129 27.85 56.18 9.83
CA PRO A 129 28.48 56.92 8.75
C PRO A 129 28.21 58.43 8.89
N THR A 130 29.18 59.27 8.56
CA THR A 130 29.13 60.72 8.76
C THR A 130 29.91 61.49 7.68
N CYS A 131 29.84 62.83 7.69
CA CYS A 131 30.58 63.70 6.77
C CYS A 131 31.74 64.44 7.45
N SER A 132 32.62 65.05 6.65
CA SER A 132 33.76 65.83 7.13
C SER A 132 33.36 66.98 8.06
N MET A 133 32.28 67.69 7.74
CA MET A 133 31.81 68.83 8.54
C MET A 133 31.33 68.40 9.94
N CYS A 134 30.65 67.25 10.04
CA CYS A 134 30.28 66.65 11.32
C CYS A 134 31.48 66.31 12.19
N LYS A 135 32.61 65.92 11.58
CA LYS A 135 33.86 65.61 12.29
C LYS A 135 34.63 66.88 12.68
N VAL A 136 34.71 67.90 11.84
CA VAL A 136 35.56 69.06 12.15
C VAL A 136 34.85 70.05 13.08
N PHE A 137 33.55 70.29 12.87
CA PHE A 137 32.80 71.34 13.58
C PHE A 137 31.52 70.83 14.26
N GLY A 138 31.09 69.61 13.94
CA GLY A 138 29.82 69.05 14.41
C GLY A 138 29.94 68.17 15.65
N CYS A 139 28.92 67.32 15.82
CA CYS A 139 28.73 66.44 16.99
C CYS A 139 29.79 65.33 17.12
N HIS A 140 30.58 65.05 16.09
CA HIS A 140 31.61 64.00 16.10
C HIS A 140 33.05 64.54 16.25
N LYS A 141 33.21 65.79 16.71
CA LYS A 141 34.51 66.46 16.88
C LYS A 141 35.53 65.64 17.67
N ASP A 142 35.10 65.07 18.79
CA ASP A 142 35.96 64.31 19.71
C ASP A 142 35.90 62.79 19.46
N CYS A 143 35.12 62.34 18.45
CA CYS A 143 34.97 60.91 18.15
C CYS A 143 36.11 60.40 17.27
N GLU A 144 36.47 59.12 17.44
CA GLU A 144 37.38 58.44 16.52
C GLU A 144 36.67 58.13 15.20
N VAL A 145 37.34 58.42 14.08
CA VAL A 145 36.77 58.24 12.74
C VAL A 145 37.76 57.56 11.81
N ALA A 146 37.24 56.83 10.83
CA ALA A 146 38.02 56.18 9.78
C ALA A 146 37.41 56.42 8.40
N PRO A 147 38.20 56.32 7.31
CA PRO A 147 37.67 56.41 5.95
C PRO A 147 36.58 55.36 5.70
N ILE A 148 35.45 55.78 5.13
CA ILE A 148 34.28 54.90 4.98
C ILE A 148 34.58 53.64 4.16
N ASN A 149 35.45 53.75 3.15
CA ASN A 149 35.79 52.60 2.29
C ASN A 149 36.53 51.51 3.08
N GLY A 150 37.46 51.87 3.97
CA GLY A 150 38.19 50.89 4.79
C GLY A 150 37.28 50.14 5.75
N VAL A 151 36.38 50.87 6.43
CA VAL A 151 35.38 50.26 7.33
C VAL A 151 34.37 49.43 6.54
N TYR A 152 33.92 49.90 5.38
CA TYR A 152 33.03 49.17 4.48
C TYR A 152 33.63 47.83 4.06
N GLN A 153 34.87 47.79 3.59
CA GLN A 153 35.51 46.54 3.19
C GLN A 153 35.65 45.59 4.38
N THR A 154 36.06 46.09 5.55
CA THR A 154 36.19 45.27 6.76
C THR A 154 34.86 44.65 7.16
N LYS A 155 33.79 45.46 7.27
CA LYS A 155 32.44 44.98 7.62
C LYS A 155 31.88 44.03 6.58
N LYS A 156 32.18 44.25 5.29
CA LYS A 156 31.79 43.36 4.20
C LYS A 156 32.51 42.01 4.29
N THR A 157 33.79 41.98 4.63
CA THR A 157 34.54 40.75 4.86
C THR A 157 34.01 40.00 6.09
N GLU A 158 33.84 40.68 7.23
CA GLU A 158 33.25 40.09 8.45
C GLU A 158 31.86 39.46 8.16
N LEU A 159 31.01 40.16 7.42
CA LEU A 159 29.71 39.66 7.01
C LEU A 159 29.84 38.44 6.09
N THR A 160 30.78 38.49 5.14
CA THR A 160 31.03 37.38 4.19
C THR A 160 31.49 36.13 4.92
N ASP A 161 32.41 36.27 5.88
CA ASP A 161 32.91 35.18 6.71
C ASP A 161 31.78 34.59 7.59
N GLY A 162 30.97 35.47 8.20
CA GLY A 162 29.80 35.06 8.97
C GLY A 162 28.78 34.30 8.12
N ILE A 163 28.50 34.75 6.90
CA ILE A 163 27.64 34.05 5.94
C ILE A 163 28.23 32.67 5.59
N ALA A 164 29.53 32.60 5.29
CA ALA A 164 30.19 31.33 4.96
C ALA A 164 30.10 30.31 6.10
N MET A 165 30.32 30.75 7.35
CA MET A 165 30.12 29.89 8.53
C MET A 165 28.67 29.42 8.67
N MET A 166 27.69 30.30 8.43
CA MET A 166 26.27 29.93 8.50
C MET A 166 25.86 28.94 7.40
N VAL A 167 26.41 29.08 6.19
CA VAL A 167 26.20 28.10 5.10
C VAL A 167 26.72 26.72 5.54
N GLY A 168 27.94 26.63 6.06
CA GLY A 168 28.48 25.36 6.55
C GLY A 168 27.68 24.75 7.71
N ASN A 169 27.16 25.59 8.61
CA ASN A 169 26.27 25.15 9.69
C ASN A 169 24.94 24.59 9.15
N ASN A 170 24.34 25.24 8.15
CA ASN A 170 23.12 24.77 7.51
C ASN A 170 23.35 23.44 6.80
N ASP A 171 24.46 23.28 6.07
CA ASP A 171 24.82 22.02 5.42
C ASP A 171 24.97 20.87 6.44
N ARG A 172 25.59 21.15 7.59
CA ARG A 172 25.72 20.17 8.69
C ARG A 172 24.37 19.78 9.28
N ILE A 173 23.49 20.76 9.55
CA ILE A 173 22.14 20.49 10.05
C ILE A 173 21.35 19.67 9.04
N GLN A 174 21.46 19.99 7.75
CA GLN A 174 20.79 19.26 6.69
C GLN A 174 21.25 17.80 6.63
N GLY A 175 22.56 17.55 6.79
CA GLY A 175 23.10 16.19 6.89
C GLY A 175 22.52 15.40 8.08
N ILE A 176 22.36 16.03 9.24
CA ILE A 176 21.73 15.41 10.41
C ILE A 176 20.25 15.10 10.14
N ILE A 177 19.51 16.02 9.51
CA ILE A 177 18.11 15.79 9.14
C ILE A 177 17.99 14.56 8.23
N SER A 178 18.83 14.47 7.19
CA SER A 178 18.84 13.31 6.29
C SER A 178 19.14 11.99 7.02
N GLN A 179 20.08 12.00 7.98
CA GLN A 179 20.39 10.82 8.80
C GLN A 179 19.23 10.40 9.70
N LEU A 180 18.52 11.37 10.30
CA LEU A 180 17.34 11.09 11.12
C LEU A 180 16.20 10.50 10.28
N GLU A 181 15.96 11.05 9.09
CA GLU A 181 14.96 10.51 8.15
C GLU A 181 15.30 9.08 7.72
N GLU A 182 16.58 8.77 7.45
CA GLU A 182 17.01 7.41 7.13
C GLU A 182 16.84 6.45 8.32
N THR A 183 17.10 6.92 9.53
CA THR A 183 16.88 6.15 10.75
C THR A 183 15.38 5.84 10.93
N CYS A 184 14.50 6.82 10.70
CA CYS A 184 13.05 6.62 10.72
C CYS A 184 12.62 5.56 9.69
N ARG A 185 13.06 5.67 8.44
CA ARG A 185 12.78 4.66 7.40
C ARG A 185 13.24 3.26 7.82
N THR A 186 14.42 3.16 8.41
CA THR A 186 14.98 1.89 8.91
C THR A 186 14.15 1.29 10.05
N ILE A 187 13.67 2.12 10.98
CA ILE A 187 12.79 1.67 12.08
C ILE A 187 11.45 1.18 11.53
N GLU A 188 10.86 1.90 10.56
CA GLU A 188 9.60 1.49 9.92
C GLU A 188 9.76 0.15 9.18
N GLU A 189 10.84 -0.03 8.42
CA GLU A 189 11.15 -1.28 7.72
C GLU A 189 11.31 -2.44 8.71
N ASN A 190 12.12 -2.24 9.74
CA ASN A 190 12.33 -3.24 10.79
C ASN A 190 11.02 -3.58 11.50
N GLY A 191 10.20 -2.57 11.83
CA GLY A 191 8.89 -2.76 12.43
C GLY A 191 7.94 -3.57 11.54
N ARG A 192 7.91 -3.28 10.24
CA ARG A 192 7.10 -4.04 9.28
C ARG A 192 7.56 -5.48 9.15
N ARG A 193 8.88 -5.71 9.10
CA ARG A 193 9.46 -7.05 9.06
C ARG A 193 9.11 -7.87 10.31
N GLN A 194 9.21 -7.28 11.50
CA GLN A 194 8.81 -7.97 12.74
C GLN A 194 7.31 -8.30 12.75
N LYS A 195 6.45 -7.39 12.28
CA LYS A 195 5.01 -7.67 12.12
C LYS A 195 4.76 -8.83 11.16
N SER A 196 5.42 -8.86 10.00
CA SER A 196 5.32 -9.97 9.03
C SER A 196 5.71 -11.30 9.66
N GLN A 197 6.84 -11.33 10.39
CA GLN A 197 7.32 -12.54 11.05
C GLN A 197 6.31 -13.08 12.07
N VAL A 198 5.64 -12.20 12.83
CA VAL A 198 4.57 -12.63 13.75
C VAL A 198 3.41 -13.24 12.97
N CYS A 199 2.94 -12.58 11.90
CA CYS A 199 1.88 -13.11 11.05
C CYS A 199 2.23 -14.50 10.50
N GLU A 200 3.42 -14.66 9.93
CA GLU A 200 3.89 -15.94 9.37
C GLU A 200 3.88 -17.08 10.41
N LYS A 201 4.22 -16.79 11.68
CA LYS A 201 4.17 -17.80 12.75
C LYS A 201 2.73 -18.22 13.09
N PHE A 202 1.78 -17.28 13.07
CA PHE A 202 0.37 -17.59 13.25
C PHE A 202 -0.22 -18.33 12.04
N ASP A 203 0.16 -17.95 10.82
CA ASP A 203 -0.25 -18.64 9.59
C ASP A 203 0.19 -20.10 9.60
N HIS A 204 1.41 -20.36 10.06
CA HIS A 204 1.90 -21.72 10.24
C HIS A 204 1.07 -22.51 11.27
N LEU A 205 0.69 -21.89 12.38
CA LEU A 205 -0.17 -22.51 13.39
C LEU A 205 -1.58 -22.81 12.82
N TYR A 206 -2.16 -21.89 12.04
CA TYR A 206 -3.43 -22.12 11.37
C TYR A 206 -3.35 -23.29 10.38
N ALA A 207 -2.26 -23.41 9.62
CA ALA A 207 -2.05 -24.53 8.72
C ALA A 207 -2.04 -25.87 9.46
N ILE A 208 -1.32 -25.97 10.58
CA ILE A 208 -1.30 -27.17 11.43
C ILE A 208 -2.71 -27.53 11.92
N LEU A 209 -3.47 -26.53 12.38
CA LEU A 209 -4.84 -26.75 12.86
C LEU A 209 -5.78 -27.22 11.74
N GLU A 210 -5.67 -26.65 10.54
CA GLU A 210 -6.51 -27.03 9.40
C GLU A 210 -6.15 -28.44 8.89
N ASP A 211 -4.87 -28.80 8.85
CA ASP A 211 -4.43 -30.15 8.52
C ASP A 211 -4.97 -31.16 9.54
N ARG A 212 -4.89 -30.84 10.83
CA ARG A 212 -5.42 -31.72 11.88
C ARG A 212 -6.94 -31.88 11.81
N LYS A 213 -7.66 -30.81 11.51
CA LYS A 213 -9.11 -30.84 11.27
C LYS A 213 -9.44 -31.74 10.08
N ARG A 214 -8.70 -31.62 8.98
CA ARG A 214 -8.87 -32.46 7.78
C ARG A 214 -8.67 -33.94 8.08
N GLU A 215 -7.61 -34.29 8.82
CA GLU A 215 -7.37 -35.67 9.24
C GLU A 215 -8.51 -36.26 10.07
N ILE A 216 -9.02 -35.50 11.05
CA ILE A 216 -10.12 -35.95 11.90
C ILE A 216 -11.39 -36.13 11.07
N HIS A 217 -11.68 -35.18 10.16
CA HIS A 217 -12.83 -35.27 9.27
C HIS A 217 -12.76 -36.50 8.34
N LEU A 218 -11.57 -36.79 7.79
CA LEU A 218 -11.37 -37.96 6.94
C LEU A 218 -11.66 -39.28 7.66
N LYS A 219 -11.31 -39.39 8.96
CA LYS A 219 -11.63 -40.60 9.75
C LYS A 219 -13.13 -40.82 9.89
N VAL A 220 -13.87 -39.76 10.23
CA VAL A 220 -15.32 -39.81 10.36
C VAL A 220 -15.97 -40.16 9.02
N ALA A 221 -15.52 -39.52 7.94
CA ALA A 221 -16.04 -39.78 6.59
C ALA A 221 -15.76 -41.22 6.13
N SER A 222 -14.57 -41.76 6.43
CA SER A 222 -14.21 -43.13 6.08
C SER A 222 -15.09 -44.17 6.79
N GLU A 223 -15.30 -44.02 8.11
CA GLU A 223 -16.18 -44.94 8.85
C GLU A 223 -17.64 -44.80 8.38
N GLN A 224 -18.09 -43.58 8.11
CA GLN A 224 -19.44 -43.35 7.57
C GLN A 224 -19.63 -44.06 6.22
N GLU A 225 -18.65 -43.92 5.32
CA GLU A 225 -18.70 -44.56 4.00
C GLU A 225 -18.67 -46.09 4.12
N GLU A 226 -17.83 -46.64 4.98
CA GLU A 226 -17.79 -48.07 5.28
C GLU A 226 -19.14 -48.60 5.76
N LYS A 227 -19.73 -47.95 6.78
CA LYS A 227 -21.05 -48.33 7.32
C LYS A 227 -22.16 -48.22 6.27
N LEU A 228 -22.17 -47.16 5.48
CA LEU A 228 -23.14 -46.99 4.39
C LEU A 228 -22.98 -48.07 3.31
N ASN A 229 -21.74 -48.41 2.94
CA ASN A 229 -21.48 -49.45 1.97
C ASN A 229 -21.94 -50.83 2.47
N TYR A 230 -21.73 -51.12 3.75
CA TYR A 230 -22.24 -52.32 4.39
C TYR A 230 -23.77 -52.40 4.33
N ILE A 231 -24.48 -51.36 4.76
CA ILE A 231 -25.95 -51.32 4.75
C ILE A 231 -26.50 -51.43 3.33
N ARG A 232 -25.92 -50.71 2.35
CA ARG A 232 -26.31 -50.82 0.94
C ARG A 232 -26.10 -52.25 0.41
N GLY A 233 -25.00 -52.91 0.82
CA GLY A 233 -24.73 -54.31 0.49
C GLY A 233 -25.81 -55.25 1.01
N LEU A 234 -26.21 -55.11 2.27
CA LEU A 234 -27.32 -55.86 2.85
C LEU A 234 -28.64 -55.59 2.11
N SER A 235 -28.99 -54.32 1.89
CA SER A 235 -30.22 -53.95 1.15
C SER A 235 -30.27 -54.59 -0.24
N LYS A 236 -29.12 -54.69 -0.92
CA LYS A 236 -29.01 -55.38 -2.21
C LYS A 236 -29.29 -56.88 -2.09
N LYS A 237 -28.66 -57.58 -1.13
CA LYS A 237 -28.92 -59.02 -0.87
C LYS A 237 -30.40 -59.29 -0.57
N TYR A 238 -31.00 -58.48 0.30
CA TYR A 238 -32.43 -58.57 0.61
C TYR A 238 -33.33 -58.28 -0.60
N GLY A 239 -32.95 -57.29 -1.43
CA GLY A 239 -33.66 -56.97 -2.67
C GLY A 239 -33.63 -58.11 -3.69
N GLU A 240 -32.47 -58.74 -3.89
CA GLU A 240 -32.31 -59.90 -4.79
C GLU A 240 -33.12 -61.11 -4.31
N HIS A 241 -33.11 -61.38 -3.00
CA HIS A 241 -33.93 -62.44 -2.41
C HIS A 241 -35.43 -62.19 -2.60
N LEU A 242 -35.87 -60.95 -2.37
CA LEU A 242 -37.26 -60.54 -2.57
C LEU A 242 -37.69 -60.69 -4.03
N GLU A 243 -36.87 -60.26 -4.99
CA GLU A 243 -37.15 -60.42 -6.42
C GLU A 243 -37.28 -61.90 -6.81
N SER A 244 -36.37 -62.75 -6.33
CA SER A 244 -36.42 -64.19 -6.54
C SER A 244 -37.71 -64.81 -5.98
N THR A 245 -38.06 -64.46 -4.74
CA THR A 245 -39.27 -64.94 -4.06
C THR A 245 -40.54 -64.45 -4.76
N THR A 246 -40.54 -63.21 -5.27
CA THR A 246 -41.65 -62.64 -6.05
C THR A 246 -41.87 -63.46 -7.33
N LYS A 247 -40.80 -63.78 -8.08
CA LYS A 247 -40.89 -64.63 -9.29
C LYS A 247 -41.43 -66.03 -8.99
N ILE A 248 -41.02 -66.65 -7.87
CA ILE A 248 -41.55 -67.94 -7.44
C ILE A 248 -43.04 -67.83 -7.10
N THR A 249 -43.44 -66.73 -6.44
CA THR A 249 -44.84 -66.46 -6.10
C THR A 249 -45.69 -66.29 -7.36
N GLU A 250 -45.24 -65.51 -8.33
CA GLU A 250 -45.91 -65.35 -9.64
C GLU A 250 -46.04 -66.69 -10.38
N THR A 251 -44.96 -67.49 -10.41
CA THR A 251 -44.99 -68.84 -11.00
C THR A 251 -46.00 -69.72 -10.27
N GLY A 252 -46.11 -69.58 -8.95
CA GLY A 252 -47.09 -70.32 -8.14
C GLY A 252 -48.53 -69.95 -8.45
N ILE A 253 -48.83 -68.66 -8.61
CA ILE A 253 -50.15 -68.18 -9.02
C ILE A 253 -50.48 -68.68 -10.43
N GLN A 254 -49.55 -68.55 -11.39
CA GLN A 254 -49.76 -69.06 -12.76
C GLN A 254 -49.99 -70.58 -12.79
N THR A 255 -49.29 -71.33 -11.93
CA THR A 255 -49.48 -72.78 -11.82
C THR A 255 -50.83 -73.11 -11.17
N PHE A 256 -51.29 -72.30 -10.22
CA PHE A 256 -52.60 -72.48 -9.57
C PHE A 256 -53.76 -72.36 -10.57
N ASP A 257 -53.64 -71.48 -11.56
CA ASP A 257 -54.64 -71.29 -12.62
C ASP A 257 -54.52 -72.32 -13.78
N GLU A 258 -53.64 -73.32 -13.70
CA GLU A 258 -53.44 -74.33 -14.75
C GLU A 258 -54.67 -75.26 -14.88
N PRO A 259 -55.39 -75.23 -16.02
CA PRO A 259 -56.60 -76.04 -16.18
C PRO A 259 -56.32 -77.52 -16.42
N GLU A 260 -55.14 -77.89 -16.94
CA GLU A 260 -54.78 -79.27 -17.25
C GLU A 260 -54.20 -79.99 -16.02
N MET A 261 -55.00 -80.87 -15.41
CA MET A 261 -54.68 -81.56 -14.14
C MET A 261 -53.35 -82.33 -14.21
N ALA A 262 -53.04 -82.96 -15.34
CA ALA A 262 -51.80 -83.71 -15.49
C ALA A 262 -50.56 -82.81 -15.56
N VAL A 263 -50.69 -81.60 -16.12
CA VAL A 263 -49.60 -80.60 -16.17
C VAL A 263 -49.42 -79.95 -14.80
N PHE A 264 -50.51 -79.65 -14.11
CA PHE A 264 -50.49 -79.16 -12.73
C PHE A 264 -49.74 -80.11 -11.80
N LEU A 265 -50.15 -81.38 -11.75
CA LEU A 265 -49.53 -82.39 -10.87
C LEU A 265 -48.05 -82.64 -11.19
N LYS A 266 -47.62 -82.46 -12.44
CA LYS A 266 -46.19 -82.55 -12.82
C LYS A 266 -45.36 -81.37 -12.33
N ARG A 267 -45.95 -80.18 -12.17
CA ARG A 267 -45.24 -78.95 -11.79
C ARG A 267 -45.26 -78.68 -10.29
N ILE A 268 -46.30 -79.14 -9.58
CA ILE A 268 -46.59 -78.74 -8.20
C ILE A 268 -45.50 -79.20 -7.20
N ASP A 269 -44.97 -80.41 -7.33
CA ASP A 269 -43.96 -80.94 -6.40
C ASP A 269 -42.64 -80.16 -6.51
N PHE A 270 -42.24 -79.81 -7.73
CA PHE A 270 -41.05 -78.98 -7.97
C PHE A 270 -41.24 -77.56 -7.45
N LEU A 271 -42.45 -77.00 -7.63
CA LEU A 271 -42.78 -75.67 -7.11
C LEU A 271 -42.77 -75.64 -5.58
N PHE A 272 -43.31 -76.67 -4.90
CA PHE A 272 -43.25 -76.75 -3.44
C PHE A 272 -41.82 -76.80 -2.91
N LEU A 273 -40.93 -77.56 -3.56
CA LEU A 273 -39.51 -77.58 -3.19
C LEU A 273 -38.88 -76.17 -3.29
N ARG A 274 -39.14 -75.46 -4.40
CA ARG A 274 -38.62 -74.09 -4.59
C ARG A 274 -39.21 -73.08 -3.60
N ILE A 275 -40.49 -73.21 -3.25
CA ILE A 275 -41.13 -72.37 -2.23
C ILE A 275 -40.48 -72.62 -0.86
N ALA A 276 -40.23 -73.89 -0.51
CA ALA A 276 -39.59 -74.24 0.76
C ALA A 276 -38.16 -73.69 0.84
N GLU A 277 -37.38 -73.78 -0.24
CA GLU A 277 -36.04 -73.21 -0.34
C GLU A 277 -36.04 -71.68 -0.23
N ALA A 278 -36.91 -71.00 -0.97
CA ALA A 278 -37.00 -69.54 -0.96
C ALA A 278 -37.59 -68.96 0.33
N SER A 279 -38.36 -69.75 1.09
CA SER A 279 -38.87 -69.34 2.40
C SER A 279 -37.79 -69.33 3.48
N ASN A 280 -36.65 -69.99 3.23
CA ASN A 280 -35.55 -70.05 4.18
C ASN A 280 -34.66 -68.81 4.12
N THR A 281 -34.87 -67.86 5.02
CA THR A 281 -34.11 -66.60 5.10
C THR A 281 -32.87 -66.65 5.99
N SER A 282 -32.50 -67.83 6.54
CA SER A 282 -31.36 -67.97 7.47
C SER A 282 -30.00 -67.56 6.89
N HIS A 283 -29.88 -67.51 5.57
CA HIS A 283 -28.68 -67.07 4.85
C HIS A 283 -28.57 -65.53 4.74
N LEU A 284 -29.61 -64.77 5.12
CA LEU A 284 -29.62 -63.32 5.10
C LEU A 284 -29.08 -62.78 6.43
N GLU A 285 -27.92 -62.13 6.36
CA GLU A 285 -27.25 -61.49 7.49
C GLU A 285 -28.10 -60.34 8.06
N GLN A 286 -28.15 -60.24 9.40
CA GLN A 286 -28.74 -59.10 10.09
C GLN A 286 -27.74 -57.94 10.17
N VAL A 287 -28.25 -56.72 10.35
CA VAL A 287 -27.41 -55.54 10.58
C VAL A 287 -26.62 -55.73 11.87
N GLU A 288 -25.31 -55.62 11.77
CA GLU A 288 -24.41 -55.64 12.93
C GLU A 288 -24.72 -54.48 13.90
N HIS A 289 -24.73 -54.78 15.20
CA HIS A 289 -25.02 -53.79 16.23
C HIS A 289 -23.95 -52.69 16.26
N GLY A 290 -24.38 -51.42 16.26
CA GLY A 290 -23.51 -50.25 16.26
C GLY A 290 -23.20 -49.67 14.87
N TYR A 291 -23.64 -50.31 13.79
CA TYR A 291 -23.59 -49.74 12.44
C TYR A 291 -24.59 -48.60 12.23
N GLU A 292 -25.56 -48.47 13.13
CA GLU A 292 -26.57 -47.41 13.16
C GLU A 292 -26.11 -46.09 13.81
N SER A 293 -24.97 -46.08 14.53
CA SER A 293 -24.50 -44.91 15.28
C SER A 293 -23.13 -44.40 14.84
N MET A 294 -22.92 -43.09 14.99
CA MET A 294 -21.63 -42.40 14.81
C MET A 294 -21.24 -41.57 16.05
N ASP A 295 -21.96 -41.74 17.17
CA ASP A 295 -21.90 -40.83 18.33
C ASP A 295 -20.68 -41.06 19.23
N HIS A 296 -19.88 -42.10 18.96
CA HIS A 296 -18.64 -42.38 19.69
C HIS A 296 -17.51 -41.38 19.41
N TYR A 297 -17.64 -40.57 18.37
CA TYR A 297 -16.68 -39.50 18.06
C TYR A 297 -16.87 -38.29 18.98
N SER A 298 -15.82 -37.94 19.73
CA SER A 298 -15.77 -36.71 20.52
C SER A 298 -14.41 -36.02 20.38
N VAL A 299 -14.40 -34.69 20.47
CA VAL A 299 -13.17 -33.88 20.39
C VAL A 299 -13.17 -32.82 21.48
N SER A 300 -12.03 -32.63 22.15
CA SER A 300 -11.84 -31.60 23.17
C SER A 300 -10.59 -30.77 22.87
N PHE A 301 -10.73 -29.44 22.87
CA PHE A 301 -9.64 -28.49 22.61
C PHE A 301 -9.23 -27.70 23.86
N LYS A 302 -9.59 -28.17 25.06
CA LYS A 302 -9.39 -27.41 26.31
C LYS A 302 -7.91 -27.12 26.59
N ARG A 303 -7.02 -28.07 26.31
CA ARG A 303 -5.57 -27.96 26.54
C ARG A 303 -4.94 -27.02 25.52
N GLU A 304 -5.29 -27.19 24.25
CA GLU A 304 -4.80 -26.42 23.12
C GLU A 304 -5.24 -24.96 23.26
N ALA A 305 -6.51 -24.71 23.59
CA ALA A 305 -7.01 -23.38 23.86
C ALA A 305 -6.29 -22.70 25.05
N ARG A 306 -5.90 -23.47 26.08
CA ARG A 306 -5.08 -22.93 27.18
C ARG A 306 -3.67 -22.58 26.70
N ALA A 307 -3.05 -23.43 25.89
CA ALA A 307 -1.73 -23.16 25.34
C ALA A 307 -1.73 -21.89 24.45
N LEU A 308 -2.74 -21.72 23.59
CA LEU A 308 -2.86 -20.54 22.73
C LEU A 308 -3.06 -19.24 23.51
N ARG A 309 -3.83 -19.27 24.60
CA ARG A 309 -4.02 -18.10 25.48
C ARG A 309 -2.74 -17.68 26.22
N ASN A 310 -1.79 -18.59 26.37
CA ASN A 310 -0.55 -18.36 27.10
C ASN A 310 0.63 -18.02 26.18
N ILE A 311 0.39 -17.69 24.89
CA ILE A 311 1.45 -17.26 23.98
C ILE A 311 1.89 -15.84 24.37
N ASP A 312 3.08 -15.74 24.95
CA ASP A 312 3.70 -14.46 25.30
C ASP A 312 4.56 -13.91 24.15
N PHE A 313 4.44 -12.61 23.88
CA PHE A 313 5.33 -11.89 22.98
C PHE A 313 6.49 -11.28 23.76
N ALA A 314 7.62 -11.98 23.82
CA ALA A 314 8.81 -11.50 24.51
C ALA A 314 9.51 -10.38 23.70
N ARG A 315 9.60 -9.18 24.27
CA ARG A 315 10.43 -8.09 23.72
C ARG A 315 11.90 -8.47 23.93
N GLY A 316 12.63 -8.78 22.86
CA GLY A 316 14.05 -9.08 22.94
C GLY A 316 14.80 -7.96 23.66
N LYS A 317 15.60 -8.30 24.69
CA LYS A 317 16.44 -7.35 25.42
C LYS A 317 17.55 -6.83 24.50
N THR A 318 17.27 -5.81 23.70
CA THR A 318 18.32 -5.03 23.04
C THR A 318 18.65 -3.83 23.93
N HIS A 319 19.70 -3.99 24.73
CA HIS A 319 20.39 -2.90 25.41
C HIS A 319 20.94 -1.92 24.36
N LEU A 320 20.21 -0.86 24.05
CA LEU A 320 20.79 0.33 23.44
C LEU A 320 21.30 1.22 24.57
N LYS A 321 22.49 0.89 25.08
CA LYS A 321 23.33 1.85 25.81
C LYS A 321 23.86 2.85 24.77
N TYR A 322 23.16 3.95 24.57
CA TYR A 322 23.79 5.14 23.98
C TYR A 322 24.36 5.97 25.13
N SER A 323 25.64 5.75 25.38
CA SER A 323 26.53 6.70 26.03
C SER A 323 26.64 7.94 25.14
N LEU A 324 26.08 9.06 25.59
CA LEU A 324 26.43 10.39 25.09
C LEU A 324 27.75 10.83 25.76
N PRO A 325 28.68 11.47 25.04
CA PRO A 325 29.91 12.03 25.61
C PRO A 325 29.64 13.19 26.57
#